data_AF-A0A3B0Y631-F1
#
_entry.id   AF-A0A3B0Y631-F1
#
_cell.length_a   1.000
_cell.length_b   1.000
_cell.length_c   1.000
_cell.angle_alpha   90.00
_cell.angle_beta   90.00
_cell.angle_gamma   90.00
#
_symmetry.space_group_name_H-M   'P 1'
#
loop_
_entity.id
_entity.type
_entity.pdbx_description
1 polymer ?
#
loop_
_entity_poly.entity_id
_entity_poly.type
_entity_poly.pdbx_seq_one_letter_code
_entity_poly.pdbx_strand_id
1 'polypeptide(L)'
;MKKQAGFTLIELVAVLVILALLGAMAVPRFVDVSTQALTAAQNGSLAGVRSGHAMSIADLRRLPTVTELATYVGGPNISAVGTGIEVVINGTPYIVSTFTDTTCTAPTAAVANTVGCIGTIN
;
A
#
# COMPACT_ATOMS: atom_id res chain seq x y z
N MET A 1 2.02 -45.32 42.97
CA MET A 1 2.22 -45.06 41.54
C MET A 1 1.01 -44.28 41.03
N LYS A 2 1.17 -43.00 40.66
CA LYS A 2 0.08 -42.21 40.06
C LYS A 2 -0.10 -42.65 38.61
N LYS A 3 -1.29 -43.13 38.22
CA LYS A 3 -1.60 -43.40 36.81
C LYS A 3 -1.55 -42.08 36.04
N GLN A 4 -0.64 -41.98 35.09
CA GLN A 4 -0.61 -40.88 34.14
C GLN A 4 -1.81 -41.08 33.20
N ALA A 5 -2.84 -40.24 33.34
CA ALA A 5 -3.95 -40.21 32.41
C ALA A 5 -3.44 -39.59 31.11
N GLY A 6 -3.11 -40.44 30.13
CA GLY A 6 -2.75 -40.00 28.79
C GLY A 6 -3.96 -39.44 28.05
N PHE A 7 -3.70 -38.53 27.11
CA PHE A 7 -4.69 -38.00 26.18
C PHE A 7 -5.26 -39.13 25.33
N THR A 8 -6.57 -39.15 25.08
CA THR A 8 -7.18 -40.20 24.26
C THR A 8 -7.05 -39.88 22.77
N LEU A 9 -6.97 -40.90 21.91
CA LEU A 9 -6.92 -40.69 20.45
C LEU A 9 -8.16 -39.93 19.95
N ILE A 10 -9.33 -40.17 20.55
CA ILE A 10 -10.56 -39.48 20.16
C ILE A 10 -10.52 -37.99 20.48
N GLU A 11 -9.88 -37.61 21.59
CA GLU A 11 -9.74 -36.22 22.01
C GLU A 11 -8.80 -35.44 21.07
N LEU A 12 -7.72 -36.08 20.63
CA LEU A 12 -6.83 -35.50 19.62
C LEU A 12 -7.54 -35.33 18.26
N VAL A 13 -8.34 -36.30 17.84
CA VAL A 13 -9.13 -36.21 16.60
C VAL A 13 -10.20 -35.13 16.69
N ALA A 14 -10.94 -35.06 17.80
CA ALA A 14 -11.98 -34.05 18.00
C ALA A 14 -11.39 -32.62 17.92
N VAL A 15 -10.23 -32.38 18.53
CA VAL A 15 -9.53 -31.09 18.46
C VAL A 15 -9.10 -30.75 17.03
N LEU A 16 -8.52 -31.71 16.29
CA LEU A 16 -8.12 -31.49 14.90
C LEU A 16 -9.32 -31.14 14.01
N VAL A 17 -10.47 -31.80 14.20
CA VAL A 17 -11.70 -31.51 13.45
C VAL A 17 -12.21 -30.09 13.76
N ILE A 18 -12.20 -29.68 15.03
CA ILE A 18 -12.60 -28.31 15.41
C ILE A 18 -11.65 -27.28 14.79
N LEU A 19 -10.33 -27.49 14.88
CA LEU A 19 -9.34 -26.59 14.28
C LEU A 19 -9.47 -26.53 12.75
N ALA A 20 -9.77 -27.65 12.09
CA ALA A 20 -10.01 -27.68 10.65
C ALA A 20 -11.23 -26.85 10.24
N LEU A 21 -12.34 -26.95 10.98
CA LEU A 21 -13.56 -26.15 10.73
C LEU A 21 -13.34 -24.66 10.98
N LEU A 22 -12.70 -24.31 12.10
CA LEU A 22 -12.36 -22.92 12.42
C LEU A 22 -11.41 -22.34 11.37
N GLY A 23 -10.39 -23.09 10.95
CA GLY A 23 -9.47 -22.70 9.89
C GLY A 23 -10.18 -22.47 8.56
N ALA A 24 -11.08 -23.38 8.17
CA ALA A 24 -11.83 -23.27 6.92
C ALA A 24 -12.70 -22.01 6.84
N MET A 25 -13.25 -21.54 7.97
CA MET A 25 -14.06 -20.32 8.04
C MET A 25 -13.23 -19.04 8.23
N ALA A 26 -12.15 -19.10 9.03
CA ALA A 26 -11.37 -17.92 9.38
C ALA A 26 -10.41 -17.47 8.26
N VAL A 27 -9.82 -18.41 7.52
CA VAL A 27 -8.81 -18.10 6.49
C VAL A 27 -9.38 -17.21 5.37
N PRO A 28 -10.53 -17.51 4.73
CA PRO A 28 -11.08 -16.66 3.67
C PRO A 28 -11.33 -15.23 4.14
N ARG A 29 -11.95 -15.08 5.32
CA ARG A 29 -12.25 -13.76 5.90
C ARG A 29 -10.98 -12.96 6.19
N PHE A 30 -9.93 -13.62 6.68
CA PHE A 30 -8.66 -12.95 6.97
C PHE A 30 -8.00 -12.42 5.69
N VAL A 31 -8.03 -13.21 4.61
CA VAL A 31 -7.52 -12.79 3.29
C VAL A 31 -8.32 -11.59 2.77
N ASP A 32 -9.65 -11.63 2.84
CA ASP A 32 -10.51 -10.54 2.36
C ASP A 32 -10.28 -9.21 3.11
N VAL A 33 -10.09 -9.26 4.44
CA VAL A 33 -9.79 -8.05 5.22
C VAL A 33 -8.40 -7.51 4.88
N SER A 34 -7.43 -8.40 4.67
CA SER A 34 -6.06 -8.02 4.32
C SER A 34 -5.99 -7.34 2.95
N THR A 35 -6.72 -7.85 1.96
CA THR A 35 -6.79 -7.22 0.63
C THR A 35 -7.49 -5.87 0.68
N GLN A 36 -8.60 -5.75 1.42
CA GLN A 36 -9.30 -4.47 1.62
C GLN A 36 -8.41 -3.44 2.33
N ALA A 37 -7.65 -3.85 3.34
CA ALA A 37 -6.72 -2.97 4.05
C ALA A 37 -5.61 -2.46 3.12
N LEU A 38 -5.07 -3.32 2.24
CA LEU A 38 -4.08 -2.93 1.24
C LEU A 38 -4.65 -1.93 0.25
N THR A 39 -5.84 -2.18 -0.30
CA THR A 39 -6.51 -1.25 -1.23
C THR A 39 -6.80 0.09 -0.56
N ALA A 40 -7.24 0.09 0.70
CA ALA A 40 -7.47 1.31 1.47
C ALA A 40 -6.17 2.11 1.68
N ALA A 41 -5.07 1.43 2.02
CA ALA A 41 -3.76 2.06 2.15
C ALA A 41 -3.27 2.66 0.83
N GLN A 42 -3.40 1.91 -0.28
CA GLN A 42 -3.06 2.39 -1.62
C GLN A 42 -3.85 3.64 -2.02
N ASN A 43 -5.16 3.64 -1.80
CA ASN A 43 -6.02 4.80 -2.06
C ASN A 43 -5.67 5.99 -1.17
N GLY A 44 -5.34 5.75 0.10
CA GLY A 44 -4.87 6.77 1.03
C GLY A 44 -3.56 7.42 0.56
N SER A 45 -2.59 6.61 0.15
CA SER A 45 -1.33 7.09 -0.41
C SER A 45 -1.54 7.91 -1.68
N LEU A 46 -2.39 7.44 -2.60
CA LEU A 46 -2.74 8.17 -3.82
C LEU A 46 -3.39 9.53 -3.49
N ALA A 47 -4.32 9.58 -2.54
CA ALA A 47 -4.94 10.81 -2.10
C ALA A 47 -3.93 11.78 -1.45
N GLY A 48 -2.97 11.24 -0.68
CA GLY A 48 -1.85 11.99 -0.12
C GLY A 48 -1.00 12.64 -1.21
N VAL A 49 -0.62 11.88 -2.25
CA VAL A 49 0.15 12.41 -3.38
C VAL A 49 -0.61 13.49 -4.14
N ARG A 50 -1.91 13.30 -4.39
CA ARG A 50 -2.76 14.32 -5.05
C ARG A 50 -2.85 15.60 -4.22
N SER A 51 -2.97 15.47 -2.90
CA SER A 51 -3.01 16.61 -1.99
C SER A 51 -1.67 17.35 -1.96
N GLY A 52 -0.56 16.62 -1.84
CA GLY A 52 0.79 17.18 -1.92
C GLY A 52 1.05 17.89 -3.25
N HIS A 53 0.53 17.36 -4.36
CA HIS A 53 0.62 18.00 -5.66
C HIS A 53 -0.12 19.35 -5.69
N ALA A 54 -1.36 19.41 -5.23
CA ALA A 54 -2.11 20.65 -5.14
C ALA A 54 -1.42 21.70 -4.24
N MET A 55 -0.88 21.27 -3.09
CA MET A 55 -0.16 22.16 -2.16
C MET A 55 1.14 22.68 -2.78
N SER A 56 1.91 21.80 -3.43
CA SER A 56 3.17 22.18 -4.08
C SER A 56 2.96 23.21 -5.20
N ILE A 57 1.89 23.08 -5.98
CA ILE A 57 1.55 24.07 -7.02
C ILE A 57 1.19 25.42 -6.38
N ALA A 58 0.42 25.40 -5.30
CA ALA A 58 0.01 26.61 -4.61
C ALA A 58 1.21 27.37 -4.02
N ASP A 59 2.18 26.67 -3.44
CA ASP A 59 3.37 27.28 -2.82
C ASP A 59 4.41 27.71 -3.87
N LEU A 60 4.76 26.82 -4.80
CA LEU A 60 5.79 27.06 -5.81
C LEU A 60 5.33 27.99 -6.94
N ARG A 61 4.01 28.18 -7.11
CA ARG A 61 3.39 28.90 -8.24
C ARG A 61 3.78 28.34 -9.62
N ARG A 62 4.15 27.06 -9.68
CA ARG A 62 4.48 26.29 -10.89
C ARG A 62 4.27 24.81 -10.63
N LEU A 63 4.38 24.00 -11.68
CA LEU A 63 4.42 22.55 -11.53
C LEU A 63 5.68 22.13 -10.75
N PRO A 64 5.54 21.26 -9.74
CA PRO A 64 6.68 20.72 -9.00
C PRO A 64 7.45 19.72 -9.86
N THR A 65 8.73 19.51 -9.60
CA THR A 65 9.44 18.30 -10.03
C THR A 65 9.02 17.10 -9.19
N VAL A 66 9.32 15.87 -9.64
CA VAL A 66 9.01 14.66 -8.83
C VAL A 66 9.73 14.71 -7.48
N THR A 67 10.99 15.16 -7.45
CA THR A 67 11.75 15.35 -6.20
C THR A 67 11.07 16.35 -5.27
N GLU A 68 10.63 17.49 -5.80
CA GLU A 68 9.91 18.49 -5.00
C GLU A 68 8.59 17.91 -4.49
N LEU A 69 7.80 17.27 -5.35
CA LEU A 69 6.53 16.66 -4.95
C LEU A 69 6.70 15.69 -3.77
N ALA A 70 7.73 14.84 -3.78
CA ALA A 70 8.00 13.92 -2.67
C ALA A 70 8.16 14.64 -1.32
N THR A 71 8.73 15.85 -1.30
CA THR A 71 8.87 16.65 -0.07
C THR A 71 7.54 17.17 0.45
N TYR A 72 6.59 17.50 -0.43
CA TYR A 72 5.24 17.96 -0.05
C TYR A 72 4.31 16.83 0.35
N VAL A 73 4.47 15.64 -0.23
CA VAL A 73 3.74 14.44 0.22
C VAL A 73 4.19 14.09 1.65
N GLY A 74 5.51 14.08 1.86
CA GLY A 74 6.12 13.87 3.17
C GLY A 74 5.83 12.51 3.81
N GLY A 75 6.48 12.23 4.93
CA GLY A 75 6.26 11.02 5.71
C GLY A 75 7.31 9.92 5.51
N PRO A 76 7.32 8.92 6.40
CA PRO A 76 8.25 7.80 6.31
C PRO A 76 7.91 6.90 5.12
N ASN A 77 8.93 6.43 4.41
CA ASN A 77 8.82 5.54 3.25
C ASN A 77 8.20 6.17 1.98
N ILE A 78 8.37 7.48 1.81
CA ILE A 78 8.10 8.18 0.55
C ILE A 78 9.42 8.51 -0.15
N SER A 79 9.52 8.20 -1.43
CA SER A 79 10.69 8.52 -2.24
C SER A 79 10.31 8.98 -3.64
N ALA A 80 11.13 9.85 -4.24
CA ALA A 80 10.99 10.24 -5.64
C ALA A 80 11.70 9.22 -6.53
N VAL A 81 10.97 8.67 -7.51
CA VAL A 81 11.51 7.79 -8.55
C VAL A 81 11.21 8.36 -9.93
N GLY A 82 11.93 7.94 -10.97
CA GLY A 82 11.78 8.54 -12.30
C GLY A 82 10.34 8.51 -12.84
N THR A 83 9.58 7.48 -12.48
CA THR A 83 8.20 7.23 -12.94
C THR A 83 7.12 7.74 -12.00
N GLY A 84 7.48 8.30 -10.83
CA GLY A 84 6.47 8.62 -9.83
C GLY A 84 6.95 8.87 -8.41
N ILE A 85 5.99 8.81 -7.49
CA ILE A 85 6.24 8.83 -6.05
C ILE A 85 6.12 7.40 -5.54
N GLU A 86 7.23 6.85 -5.05
CA GLU A 86 7.24 5.54 -4.41
C GLU A 86 6.73 5.65 -2.97
N VAL A 87 5.86 4.73 -2.59
CA VAL A 87 5.31 4.56 -1.25
C VAL A 87 5.44 3.10 -0.85
N VAL A 88 6.11 2.82 0.27
CA VAL A 88 6.24 1.44 0.77
C VAL A 88 5.09 1.11 1.70
N ILE A 89 4.29 0.11 1.34
CA ILE A 89 3.19 -0.42 2.15
C ILE A 89 3.53 -1.85 2.54
N ASN A 90 3.62 -2.12 3.85
CA ASN A 90 4.00 -3.45 4.39
C ASN A 90 5.32 -4.02 3.83
N GLY A 91 6.29 -3.16 3.51
CA GLY A 91 7.59 -3.56 2.96
C GLY A 91 7.59 -3.78 1.44
N THR A 92 6.45 -3.60 0.75
CA THR A 92 6.37 -3.65 -0.71
C THR A 92 6.28 -2.23 -1.28
N PRO A 93 7.18 -1.84 -2.22
CA PRO A 93 7.10 -0.53 -2.87
C PRO A 93 5.94 -0.51 -3.88
N TYR A 94 5.18 0.57 -3.85
CA TYR A 94 4.15 0.92 -4.83
C TYR A 94 4.44 2.30 -5.39
N ILE A 95 4.15 2.52 -6.67
CA ILE A 95 4.45 3.79 -7.34
C ILE A 95 3.14 4.48 -7.68
N VAL A 96 2.97 5.70 -7.17
CA VAL A 96 1.98 6.63 -7.70
C VAL A 96 2.57 7.24 -8.96
N SER A 97 2.06 6.80 -10.11
CA SER A 97 2.54 7.23 -11.42
C SER A 97 2.34 8.74 -11.61
N THR A 98 3.39 9.43 -12.08
CA THR A 98 3.32 10.86 -12.40
C THR A 98 3.54 11.11 -13.89
N PHE A 99 2.97 12.20 -14.38
CA PHE A 99 3.00 12.56 -15.79
C PHE A 99 3.45 14.01 -15.95
N THR A 100 4.10 14.31 -17.07
CA THR A 100 4.62 15.65 -17.38
C THR A 100 3.56 16.59 -17.94
N ASP A 101 2.48 16.03 -18.48
CA ASP A 101 1.33 16.74 -19.04
C ASP A 101 0.11 16.73 -18.11
N THR A 102 -0.82 17.67 -18.34
CA THR A 102 -2.06 17.78 -17.56
C THR A 102 -3.12 16.73 -17.93
N THR A 103 -2.92 15.98 -19.02
CA THR A 103 -3.83 14.92 -19.49
C THR A 103 -3.38 13.52 -19.10
N CYS A 104 -2.28 13.41 -18.35
CA CYS A 104 -1.77 12.15 -17.80
C CYS A 104 -1.41 11.13 -18.88
N THR A 105 -0.75 11.56 -19.96
CA THR A 105 -0.41 10.73 -21.12
C THR A 105 1.08 10.51 -21.31
N ALA A 106 1.91 11.47 -20.89
CA ALA A 106 3.36 11.45 -21.00
C ALA A 106 3.99 11.18 -19.61
N PRO A 107 4.35 9.93 -19.27
CA PRO A 107 4.88 9.59 -17.95
C PRO A 107 6.20 10.34 -17.69
N THR A 108 6.47 10.63 -16.43
CA THR A 108 7.81 11.09 -16.02
C THR A 108 8.81 9.95 -16.21
N ALA A 109 10.06 10.30 -16.55
CA ALA A 109 11.16 9.35 -16.72
C ALA A 109 12.34 9.62 -15.78
N ALA A 110 12.38 10.80 -15.16
CA ALA A 110 13.43 11.22 -14.25
C ALA A 110 12.83 12.05 -13.10
N VAL A 111 13.49 12.02 -11.94
CA VAL A 111 13.03 12.74 -10.74
C VAL A 111 13.02 14.28 -10.92
N ALA A 112 13.78 14.78 -11.89
CA ALA A 112 13.83 16.18 -12.26
C ALA A 112 12.71 16.61 -13.22
N ASN A 113 11.91 15.68 -13.76
CA ASN A 113 10.78 16.04 -14.60
C ASN A 113 9.69 16.75 -13.77
N THR A 114 9.03 17.74 -14.39
CA THR A 114 7.87 18.40 -13.81
C THR A 114 6.66 17.46 -13.82
N VAL A 115 5.83 17.53 -12.79
CA VAL A 115 4.60 16.77 -12.64
C VAL A 115 3.44 17.67 -13.01
N GLY A 116 2.75 17.36 -14.10
CA GLY A 116 1.51 18.01 -14.56
C GLY A 116 0.24 17.24 -14.18
N CYS A 117 0.35 15.94 -13.91
CA CYS A 117 -0.76 15.11 -13.45
C CYS A 117 -0.30 13.96 -12.55
N ILE A 118 -1.18 13.56 -11.62
CA ILE A 118 -1.07 12.36 -10.78
C ILE A 118 -2.01 11.26 -11.31
N GLY A 119 -1.43 10.11 -11.67
CA GLY A 119 -2.16 8.95 -12.18
C GLY A 119 -2.70 8.03 -11.10
N THR A 120 -2.50 6.73 -11.32
CA THR A 120 -2.88 5.64 -10.42
C THR A 120 -1.68 5.17 -9.60
N ILE A 121 -1.97 4.35 -8.59
CA ILE A 121 -0.96 3.62 -7.84
C ILE A 121 -0.84 2.19 -8.39
N ASN A 122 0.38 1.71 -8.62
CA ASN A 122 0.67 0.36 -9.09
C ASN A 122 1.85 -0.28 -8.38
#